data_AF-A0A7C4PHP5-F1
#
_entry.id   AF-A0A7C4PHP5-F1
#
_cell.length_a   1.000
_cell.length_b   1.000
_cell.length_c   1.000
_cell.angle_alpha   90.00
_cell.angle_beta   90.00
_cell.angle_gamma   90.00
#
_symmetry.space_group_name_H-M   'P 1'
#
loop_
_entity.id
_entity.type
_entity.pdbx_description
1 polymer ?
#
loop_
_entity_poly.entity_id
_entity_poly.type
_entity_poly.pdbx_seq_one_letter_code
_entity_poly.pdbx_strand_id
1 'polypeptide(L)'
;MYHKRFIILVLQVVLALLTLAAAQPTRAQTPSTESDANCVACHEHEYYLYDRGKWFCLCDAPMHCVYCHGGRTDSAVKEVAHEGLMLYPTRHQAERCQACHPADYLERVVTFASVAGVSETPLPIITATAREPLAALAVEQPPAPWLRLAQLEPWRLVGLGLLGIAFIGVLYLGYRCWRADCLAKALQ
;
A
#
# COMPACT_ATOMS: atom_id res chain seq x y z
N MET A 1 -1.55 22.33 -47.61
CA MET A 1 -0.94 22.97 -46.42
C MET A 1 -1.44 22.40 -45.09
N TYR A 2 -2.68 21.89 -44.99
CA TYR A 2 -3.22 21.26 -43.77
C TYR A 2 -2.50 19.95 -43.36
N HIS A 3 -2.12 19.09 -44.31
CA HIS A 3 -1.43 17.82 -43.98
C HIS A 3 -0.06 18.01 -43.33
N LYS A 4 0.68 19.06 -43.71
CA LYS A 4 2.00 19.34 -43.11
C LYS A 4 1.87 19.78 -41.66
N ARG A 5 0.83 20.55 -41.32
CA ARG A 5 0.54 20.98 -39.94
C ARG A 5 0.01 19.83 -39.08
N PHE A 6 -0.80 18.94 -39.67
CA PHE A 6 -1.31 17.75 -39.00
C PHE A 6 -0.19 16.76 -38.65
N ILE A 7 0.74 16.50 -39.58
CA ILE A 7 1.88 15.61 -39.33
C ILE A 7 2.78 16.15 -38.21
N ILE A 8 3.03 17.46 -38.18
CA ILE A 8 3.85 18.09 -37.13
C ILE A 8 3.18 17.96 -35.75
N LEU A 9 1.85 18.15 -35.68
CA LEU A 9 1.09 17.99 -34.45
C LEU A 9 1.12 16.54 -33.93
N VAL A 10 0.95 15.57 -34.82
CA VAL A 10 1.05 14.14 -34.46
C VAL A 10 2.46 13.80 -33.97
N LEU A 11 3.50 14.32 -34.63
CA LEU A 11 4.88 14.09 -34.21
C LEU A 11 5.18 14.66 -32.81
N GLN A 12 4.65 15.84 -32.50
CA GLN A 12 4.79 16.49 -31.20
C GLN A 12 4.07 15.70 -30.09
N VAL A 13 2.86 15.19 -30.37
CA VAL A 13 2.10 14.36 -29.42
C VAL A 13 2.79 13.02 -29.18
N VAL A 14 3.31 12.38 -30.23
CA VAL A 14 4.07 11.12 -30.11
C VAL A 14 5.36 11.33 -29.32
N LEU A 15 6.09 12.42 -29.57
CA LEU A 15 7.30 12.75 -28.82
C LEU A 15 6.99 13.02 -27.34
N ALA A 16 5.93 13.77 -27.05
CA ALA A 16 5.47 14.01 -25.68
C ALA A 16 5.12 12.69 -24.96
N LEU A 17 4.35 11.81 -25.61
CA LEU A 17 3.98 10.50 -25.06
C LEU A 17 5.22 9.61 -24.80
N LEU A 18 6.22 9.63 -25.69
CA LEU A 18 7.47 8.90 -25.51
C LEU A 18 8.28 9.43 -24.32
N THR A 19 8.28 10.75 -24.08
CA THR A 19 8.96 11.33 -22.91
C THR A 19 8.25 11.04 -21.60
N LEU A 20 6.91 10.94 -21.58
CA LEU A 20 6.17 10.53 -20.38
C LEU A 20 6.35 9.04 -20.07
N ALA A 21 6.52 8.19 -21.08
CA ALA A 21 6.81 6.76 -20.88
C ALA A 21 8.23 6.48 -20.35
N ALA A 22 9.15 7.43 -20.53
CA ALA A 22 10.53 7.35 -20.03
C ALA A 22 10.70 7.91 -18.61
N ALA A 23 9.65 8.49 -18.02
CA ALA A 23 9.63 8.85 -16.61
C ALA A 23 9.55 7.56 -15.77
N GLN A 24 10.71 6.94 -15.53
CA GLN A 24 10.80 5.94 -14.49
C GLN A 24 10.55 6.63 -13.15
N PRO A 25 9.66 6.10 -12.28
CA PRO A 25 9.59 6.59 -10.92
C PRO A 25 10.99 6.47 -10.33
N THR A 26 11.54 7.60 -9.86
CA THR A 26 12.75 7.57 -9.06
C THR A 26 12.40 6.76 -7.82
N ARG A 27 12.77 5.47 -7.80
CA ARG A 27 12.63 4.68 -6.59
C ARG A 27 13.57 5.31 -5.59
N ALA A 28 13.00 5.91 -4.55
CA ALA A 28 13.72 6.15 -3.31
C ALA A 28 14.46 4.86 -2.96
N GLN A 29 15.73 4.97 -2.57
CA GLN A 29 16.56 3.83 -2.21
C GLN A 29 15.74 2.95 -1.26
N THR A 30 15.43 1.72 -1.69
CA THR A 30 14.84 0.73 -0.80
C THR A 30 15.82 0.55 0.35
N PRO A 31 15.40 0.72 1.61
CA PRO A 31 16.17 0.25 2.75
C PRO A 31 16.53 -1.22 2.54
N SER A 32 17.61 -1.66 3.16
CA SER A 32 18.12 -3.03 3.17
C SER A 32 17.02 -4.10 3.20
N THR A 33 17.31 -5.29 2.67
CA THR A 33 16.46 -6.50 2.54
C THR A 33 15.74 -7.01 3.81
N GLU A 34 15.76 -6.30 4.93
CA GLU A 34 14.97 -6.61 6.11
C GLU A 34 13.52 -6.16 5.88
N SER A 35 12.71 -7.09 5.39
CA SER A 35 11.26 -6.92 5.27
C SER A 35 10.59 -7.24 6.60
N ASP A 36 9.86 -6.30 7.19
CA ASP A 36 8.97 -6.59 8.34
C ASP A 36 7.64 -7.23 7.92
N ALA A 37 7.52 -7.74 6.70
CA ALA A 37 6.28 -8.33 6.22
C ALA A 37 5.77 -9.44 7.18
N ASN A 38 6.68 -10.15 7.85
CA ASN A 38 6.36 -11.14 8.87
C ASN A 38 5.79 -10.52 10.16
N CYS A 39 6.34 -9.38 10.62
CA CYS A 39 5.80 -8.64 11.76
C CYS A 39 4.43 -8.05 11.43
N VAL A 40 4.29 -7.43 10.26
CA VAL A 40 3.04 -6.82 9.79
C VAL A 40 1.96 -7.88 9.61
N ALA A 41 2.28 -9.08 9.12
CA ALA A 41 1.31 -10.16 8.94
C ALA A 41 0.51 -10.50 10.22
N CYS A 42 1.13 -10.39 11.40
CA CYS A 42 0.47 -10.65 12.68
C CYS A 42 -0.03 -9.38 13.37
N HIS A 43 0.64 -8.24 13.16
CA HIS A 43 0.37 -7.02 13.91
C HIS A 43 -0.37 -5.93 13.14
N GLU A 44 -0.71 -6.14 11.86
CA GLU A 44 -1.46 -5.17 11.03
C GLU A 44 -2.66 -4.57 11.78
N HIS A 45 -3.49 -5.41 12.40
CA HIS A 45 -4.68 -4.99 13.14
C HIS A 45 -4.38 -4.34 14.49
N GLU A 46 -3.30 -4.76 15.15
CA GLU A 46 -2.80 -4.10 16.35
C GLU A 46 -2.35 -2.67 16.01
N TYR A 47 -1.79 -2.46 14.82
CA TYR A 47 -1.32 -1.15 14.38
C TYR A 47 -2.46 -0.18 14.03
N TYR A 48 -3.58 -0.66 13.48
CA TYR A 48 -4.72 0.20 13.10
C TYR A 48 -5.64 0.65 14.24
N LEU A 49 -5.60 -0.01 15.42
CA LEU A 49 -6.64 0.21 16.45
C LEU A 49 -6.19 0.93 17.73
N TYR A 50 -4.89 1.14 17.97
CA TYR A 50 -4.44 1.83 19.19
C TYR A 50 -3.21 2.69 18.93
N ASP A 51 -3.43 3.99 18.72
CA ASP A 51 -2.39 5.00 18.62
C ASP A 51 -1.87 5.36 20.03
N ARG A 52 -0.64 4.92 20.32
CA ARG A 52 0.22 5.32 21.44
C ARG A 52 1.68 5.28 20.98
N GLY A 53 1.99 6.01 19.90
CA GLY A 53 3.36 6.13 19.35
C GLY A 53 3.58 5.56 17.95
N LYS A 54 2.52 5.22 17.20
CA LYS A 54 2.62 4.47 15.92
C LYS A 54 2.79 5.34 14.68
N TRP A 55 2.37 6.61 14.72
CA TRP A 55 2.55 7.52 13.58
C TRP A 55 4.04 7.72 13.24
N PHE A 56 4.92 7.78 14.24
CA PHE A 56 6.35 7.95 14.01
C PHE A 56 6.96 6.77 13.23
N CYS A 57 6.65 5.53 13.62
CA CYS A 57 7.23 4.33 12.99
C CYS A 57 6.69 4.04 11.59
N LEU A 58 5.46 4.47 11.28
CA LEU A 58 4.78 4.11 10.03
C LEU A 58 4.65 5.29 9.05
N CYS A 59 4.73 6.54 9.52
CA CYS A 59 4.41 7.71 8.72
C CYS A 59 5.48 8.81 8.75
N ASP A 60 6.13 9.07 9.89
CA ASP A 60 7.16 10.14 10.00
C ASP A 60 8.54 9.67 9.51
N ALA A 61 8.90 8.43 9.84
CA ALA A 61 10.11 7.78 9.37
C ALA A 61 9.75 6.38 8.87
N PRO A 62 10.04 6.01 7.61
CA PRO A 62 9.77 4.66 7.08
C PRO A 62 10.76 3.64 7.67
N MET A 63 10.66 3.42 8.98
CA MET A 63 11.54 2.57 9.75
C MET A 63 10.96 1.16 9.86
N HIS A 64 11.85 0.17 9.82
CA HIS A 64 11.48 -1.20 10.05
C HIS A 64 11.33 -1.51 11.54
N CYS A 65 10.36 -2.36 11.90
CA CYS A 65 10.03 -2.80 13.25
C CYS A 65 11.28 -3.31 13.96
N VAL A 66 12.07 -4.12 13.26
CA VAL A 66 13.28 -4.77 13.79
C VAL A 66 14.42 -3.80 14.09
N TYR A 67 14.42 -2.60 13.50
CA TYR A 67 15.45 -1.59 13.76
C TYR A 67 15.41 -1.13 15.22
N CYS A 68 14.21 -0.93 15.76
CA CYS A 68 14.05 -0.54 17.16
C CYS A 68 13.83 -1.77 18.05
N HIS A 69 12.94 -2.67 17.66
CA HIS A 69 12.50 -3.76 18.52
C HIS A 69 13.36 -5.03 18.38
N GLY A 70 14.16 -5.19 17.32
CA GLY A 70 14.83 -6.47 17.04
C GLY A 70 13.84 -7.56 16.62
N GLY A 71 14.18 -8.82 16.89
CA GLY A 71 13.44 -9.97 16.38
C GLY A 71 14.02 -10.52 15.08
N ARG A 72 13.45 -11.64 14.63
CA ARG A 72 13.88 -12.35 13.42
C ARG A 72 12.93 -12.04 12.27
N THR A 73 13.49 -11.58 11.15
CA THR A 73 12.76 -11.30 9.90
C THR A 73 12.59 -12.52 8.99
N ASP A 74 13.25 -13.63 9.31
CA ASP A 74 13.30 -14.84 8.47
C ASP A 74 12.24 -15.90 8.83
N SER A 75 11.35 -15.61 9.79
CA SER A 75 10.28 -16.53 10.20
C SER A 75 8.98 -15.80 10.49
N ALA A 76 7.86 -16.41 10.10
CA ALA A 76 6.52 -15.99 10.50
C ALA A 76 5.97 -16.76 11.72
N VAL A 77 6.71 -17.75 12.22
CA VAL A 77 6.34 -18.47 13.44
C VAL A 77 6.63 -17.54 14.62
N LYS A 78 5.60 -17.17 15.38
CA LYS A 78 5.64 -16.14 16.43
C LYS A 78 6.82 -16.30 17.37
N GLU A 79 7.04 -17.49 17.90
CA GLU A 79 8.08 -17.78 18.89
C GLU A 79 9.47 -17.54 18.31
N VAL A 80 9.68 -17.94 17.06
CA VAL A 80 10.95 -17.75 16.33
C VAL A 80 11.12 -16.29 15.92
N ALA A 81 10.07 -15.65 15.39
CA ALA A 81 10.08 -14.25 15.00
C ALA A 81 10.40 -13.32 16.18
N HIS A 82 10.00 -13.70 17.39
CA HIS A 82 10.26 -12.93 18.61
C HIS A 82 11.61 -13.22 19.27
N GLU A 83 12.45 -14.11 18.72
CA GLU A 83 13.80 -14.33 19.23
C GLU A 83 14.63 -13.03 19.13
N GLY A 84 15.05 -12.50 20.28
CA GLY A 84 15.79 -11.23 20.34
C GLY A 84 14.91 -9.97 20.24
N LEU A 85 13.58 -10.10 20.34
CA LEU A 85 12.65 -8.97 20.38
C LEU A 85 12.71 -8.23 21.73
N MET A 86 12.66 -6.89 21.66
CA MET A 86 12.65 -5.97 22.79
C MET A 86 11.38 -5.12 22.77
N LEU A 87 10.55 -5.24 23.81
CA LEU A 87 9.26 -4.54 23.92
C LEU A 87 9.40 -3.03 24.15
N TYR A 88 10.41 -2.61 24.92
CA TYR A 88 10.59 -1.20 25.32
C TYR A 88 12.00 -0.70 24.94
N PRO A 89 12.27 -0.48 23.64
CA PRO A 89 13.62 -0.13 23.17
C PRO A 89 14.13 1.18 23.76
N THR A 90 13.25 2.16 23.99
CA THR A 90 13.62 3.44 24.62
C THR A 90 14.11 3.33 26.05
N ARG A 91 13.82 2.20 26.74
CA ARG A 91 14.26 1.97 28.13
C ARG A 91 15.43 1.00 28.23
N HIS A 92 15.44 -0.01 27.37
CA HIS A 92 16.36 -1.14 27.51
C HIS A 92 17.47 -1.14 26.47
N GLN A 93 17.32 -0.41 25.36
CA GLN A 93 18.27 -0.36 24.25
C GLN A 93 18.24 1.01 23.55
N ALA A 94 18.22 2.10 24.34
CA ALA A 94 18.18 3.47 23.82
C ALA A 94 19.40 3.79 22.95
N GLU A 95 20.52 3.11 23.20
CA GLU A 95 21.75 3.18 22.40
C GLU A 95 21.55 2.72 20.94
N ARG A 96 20.51 1.94 20.61
CA ARG A 96 20.20 1.65 19.19
C ARG A 96 19.90 2.90 18.39
N CYS A 97 19.33 3.92 19.03
CA CYS A 97 19.10 5.22 18.40
C CYS A 97 20.43 5.86 17.96
N GLN A 98 21.55 5.55 18.63
CA GLN A 98 22.88 6.03 18.28
C GLN A 98 23.35 5.53 16.90
N ALA A 99 22.85 4.37 16.42
CA ALA A 99 23.21 3.83 15.11
C ALA A 99 22.85 4.78 13.95
N CYS A 100 21.79 5.57 14.12
CA CYS A 100 21.36 6.59 13.16
C CYS A 100 21.62 8.03 13.65
N HIS A 101 21.64 8.24 14.97
CA HIS A 101 21.73 9.55 15.62
C HIS A 101 22.90 9.64 16.60
N PRO A 102 24.16 9.50 16.16
CA PRO A 102 25.29 9.36 17.08
C PRO A 102 25.53 10.58 17.97
N ALA A 103 25.12 11.77 17.52
CA ALA A 103 25.35 13.03 18.23
C ALA A 103 24.20 13.45 19.15
N ASP A 104 22.96 13.05 18.83
CA ASP A 104 21.74 13.60 19.45
C ASP A 104 20.73 12.52 19.89
N TYR A 105 21.12 11.24 19.95
CA TYR A 105 20.19 10.15 20.27
C TYR A 105 19.47 10.33 21.61
N LEU A 106 20.14 10.84 22.65
CA LEU A 106 19.52 11.02 23.97
C LEU A 106 18.38 12.05 23.93
N GLU A 107 18.59 13.18 23.26
CA GLU A 107 17.57 14.22 23.09
C GLU A 107 16.38 13.69 22.29
N ARG A 108 16.66 12.89 21.25
CA ARG A 108 15.63 12.24 20.44
C ARG A 108 14.85 11.18 21.20
N VAL A 109 15.50 10.39 22.06
CA VAL A 109 14.82 9.39 22.91
C VAL A 109 13.85 10.09 23.87
N VAL A 110 14.27 11.19 24.50
CA VAL A 110 13.41 12.00 25.38
C VAL A 110 12.23 12.59 24.60
N THR A 111 12.50 13.19 23.44
CA THR A 111 11.47 13.77 22.57
C THR A 111 10.47 12.69 22.14
N PHE A 112 10.96 11.56 21.65
CA PHE A 112 10.14 10.43 21.24
C PHE A 112 9.29 9.91 22.39
N ALA A 113 9.85 9.69 23.58
CA ALA A 113 9.09 9.22 24.73
C ALA A 113 7.96 10.19 25.12
N SER A 114 8.23 11.51 25.03
CA SER A 114 7.25 12.56 25.32
C SER A 114 6.11 12.63 24.31
N VAL A 115 6.41 12.49 23.02
CA VAL A 115 5.44 12.59 21.92
C VAL A 115 4.63 11.30 21.78
N ALA A 116 5.29 10.14 21.92
CA ALA A 116 4.67 8.82 21.81
C ALA A 116 3.84 8.44 23.04
N GLY A 117 3.89 9.24 24.13
CA GLY A 117 3.16 8.94 25.37
C GLY A 117 3.69 7.70 26.09
N VAL A 118 4.98 7.40 25.93
CA VAL A 118 5.63 6.27 26.61
C VAL A 118 5.86 6.67 28.07
N SER A 119 4.95 6.25 28.96
CA SER A 119 5.12 6.36 30.41
C SER A 119 6.37 5.59 30.87
N GLU A 120 7.07 6.01 31.92
CA GLU A 120 8.13 5.20 32.57
C GLU A 120 7.55 4.05 33.42
N THR A 121 6.32 4.22 33.90
CA THR A 121 5.61 3.17 34.63
C THR A 121 4.86 2.30 33.62
N PRO A 122 5.15 0.99 33.51
CA PRO A 122 4.37 0.12 32.64
C PRO A 122 2.93 0.10 33.17
N LEU A 123 2.01 0.66 32.39
CA LEU A 123 0.61 0.30 32.57
C LEU A 123 0.51 -1.21 32.36
N PRO A 124 -0.23 -1.94 33.21
CA PRO A 124 -0.42 -3.36 32.98
C PRO A 124 -0.91 -3.54 31.54
N ILE A 125 -0.20 -4.38 30.79
CA ILE A 125 -0.70 -4.81 29.49
C ILE A 125 -2.04 -5.45 29.82
N ILE A 126 -3.14 -4.78 29.43
CA ILE A 126 -4.44 -5.44 29.39
C ILE A 126 -4.28 -6.44 28.26
N THR A 127 -3.72 -7.61 28.58
CA THR A 127 -3.73 -8.74 27.68
C THR A 127 -5.20 -9.01 27.46
N ALA A 128 -5.74 -8.57 26.32
CA ALA A 128 -7.05 -9.01 25.91
C ALA A 128 -6.97 -10.54 25.95
N THR A 129 -7.64 -11.14 26.93
CA THR A 129 -7.75 -12.60 26.98
C THR A 129 -8.36 -12.95 25.64
N ALA A 130 -7.65 -13.74 24.83
CA ALA A 130 -8.23 -14.27 23.62
C ALA A 130 -9.56 -14.90 24.05
N ARG A 131 -10.69 -14.32 23.62
CA ARG A 131 -11.95 -15.05 23.71
C ARG A 131 -11.66 -16.37 23.01
N GLU A 132 -11.98 -17.48 23.66
CA GLU A 132 -12.02 -18.76 22.98
C GLU A 132 -12.66 -18.54 21.62
N PRO A 133 -12.10 -19.09 20.52
CA PRO A 133 -12.74 -18.97 19.24
C PRO A 133 -14.18 -19.40 19.47
N LEU A 134 -15.14 -18.50 19.23
CA LEU A 134 -16.53 -18.86 19.29
C LEU A 134 -16.67 -19.95 18.24
N ALA A 135 -16.63 -21.20 18.68
CA ALA A 135 -16.89 -22.34 17.83
C ALA A 135 -18.25 -22.04 17.20
N ALA A 136 -18.24 -21.79 15.89
CA ALA A 136 -19.39 -21.46 15.07
C ALA A 136 -20.02 -20.05 15.20
N LEU A 137 -19.23 -18.97 15.07
CA LEU A 137 -19.70 -17.96 14.10
C LEU A 137 -19.32 -18.48 12.72
N ALA A 138 -20.34 -18.92 11.99
CA ALA A 138 -20.21 -19.31 10.60
C ALA A 138 -19.26 -18.35 9.88
N VAL A 139 -18.16 -18.89 9.34
CA VAL A 139 -17.45 -18.21 8.27
C VAL A 139 -18.49 -18.06 7.17
N GLU A 140 -19.07 -16.88 7.09
CA GLU A 140 -20.09 -16.56 6.10
C GLU A 140 -19.39 -16.69 4.75
N GLN A 141 -19.67 -17.79 4.06
CA GLN A 141 -19.13 -18.06 2.74
C GLN A 141 -19.34 -16.80 1.89
N PRO A 142 -18.29 -16.24 1.27
CA PRO A 142 -18.43 -15.00 0.52
C PRO A 142 -19.60 -15.16 -0.45
N PRO A 143 -20.57 -14.22 -0.46
CA PRO A 143 -21.74 -14.38 -1.28
C PRO A 143 -21.29 -14.54 -2.73
N ALA A 144 -21.98 -15.45 -3.43
CA ALA A 144 -21.69 -15.76 -4.81
C ALA A 144 -21.59 -14.46 -5.65
N PRO A 145 -20.75 -14.42 -6.71
CA PRO A 145 -20.41 -13.17 -7.40
C PRO A 145 -21.61 -12.39 -7.94
N TRP A 146 -22.72 -13.06 -8.24
CA TRP A 146 -23.98 -12.40 -8.64
C TRP A 146 -24.67 -11.63 -7.51
N LEU A 147 -24.52 -12.04 -6.24
CA LEU A 147 -25.05 -11.29 -5.09
C LEU A 147 -24.29 -9.98 -4.87
N ARG A 148 -22.99 -9.94 -5.22
CA ARG A 148 -22.16 -8.73 -5.08
C ARG A 148 -22.56 -7.61 -6.04
N LEU A 149 -23.07 -7.96 -7.22
CA LEU A 149 -23.61 -6.99 -8.19
C LEU A 149 -24.91 -6.34 -7.67
N ALA A 150 -25.75 -7.09 -6.97
CA ALA A 150 -26.97 -6.56 -6.36
C ALA A 150 -26.69 -5.64 -5.16
N GLN A 151 -25.50 -5.73 -4.56
CA GLN A 151 -25.05 -4.87 -3.46
C GLN A 151 -24.30 -3.60 -3.92
N LEU A 152 -24.13 -3.40 -5.23
CA LEU A 152 -23.51 -2.18 -5.73
C LEU A 152 -24.46 -0.99 -5.55
N GLU A 153 -23.94 0.11 -5.04
CA GLU A 153 -24.70 1.35 -4.97
C GLU A 153 -25.20 1.79 -6.36
N PRO A 154 -26.38 2.42 -6.47
CA PRO A 154 -26.99 2.77 -7.76
C PRO A 154 -26.06 3.55 -8.69
N TRP A 155 -25.26 4.47 -8.15
CA TRP A 155 -24.32 5.27 -8.95
C TRP A 155 -23.19 4.43 -9.57
N ARG A 156 -22.75 3.36 -8.90
CA ARG A 156 -21.74 2.43 -9.45
C ARG A 156 -22.31 1.65 -10.62
N LEU A 157 -23.58 1.24 -10.52
CA LEU A 157 -24.29 0.57 -11.61
C LEU A 157 -24.45 1.50 -12.82
N VAL A 158 -24.81 2.77 -12.60
CA VAL A 158 -24.86 3.78 -13.67
C VAL A 158 -23.49 3.97 -14.31
N GLY A 159 -22.43 4.09 -13.52
CA GLY A 159 -21.06 4.23 -14.03
C GLY A 159 -20.63 3.05 -14.90
N LEU A 160 -20.88 1.81 -14.46
CA LEU A 160 -20.61 0.61 -15.23
C LEU A 160 -21.44 0.53 -16.52
N GLY A 161 -22.71 0.95 -16.47
CA GLY A 161 -23.58 1.03 -17.63
C GLY A 161 -23.05 2.00 -18.69
N LEU A 162 -22.66 3.21 -18.29
CA LEU A 162 -22.09 4.22 -19.19
C LEU A 162 -20.76 3.74 -19.82
N LEU A 163 -19.91 3.10 -19.03
CA LEU A 163 -18.65 2.53 -19.52
C LEU A 163 -18.90 1.43 -20.56
N GLY A 164 -19.87 0.55 -20.32
CA GLY A 164 -20.28 -0.48 -21.26
C GLY A 164 -20.79 0.09 -22.58
N ILE A 165 -21.64 1.13 -22.53
CA ILE A 165 -22.15 1.81 -23.73
C ILE A 165 -21.01 2.46 -24.51
N ALA A 166 -20.09 3.15 -23.83
CA ALA A 166 -18.93 3.77 -24.47
C ALA A 166 -18.06 2.73 -25.21
N PHE A 167 -17.81 1.58 -24.57
CA PHE A 167 -17.04 0.49 -25.16
C PHE A 167 -17.71 -0.08 -26.42
N ILE A 168 -19.02 -0.31 -26.38
CA ILE A 168 -19.80 -0.74 -27.56
C ILE A 168 -19.73 0.30 -28.68
N GLY A 169 -19.78 1.59 -28.35
CA GLY A 169 -19.64 2.68 -29.31
C GLY A 169 -18.30 2.65 -30.04
N VAL A 170 -17.20 2.42 -29.32
CA VAL A 170 -15.85 2.29 -29.91
C VAL A 170 -15.79 1.09 -30.85
N LEU A 171 -16.32 -0.06 -30.45
CA LEU A 171 -16.35 -1.26 -31.28
C LEU A 171 -17.17 -1.04 -32.56
N TYR A 172 -18.34 -0.40 -32.44
CA TYR A 172 -19.20 -0.08 -33.57
C TYR A 172 -18.51 0.88 -34.55
N LEU A 173 -17.89 1.95 -34.05
CA LEU A 173 -17.19 2.92 -34.88
C LEU A 173 -15.98 2.27 -35.57
N GLY A 174 -15.19 1.48 -34.83
CA GLY A 174 -14.08 0.69 -35.37
C GLY A 174 -14.53 -0.25 -36.48
N TYR A 175 -15.63 -0.99 -36.27
CA TYR A 175 -16.22 -1.86 -37.28
C TYR A 175 -16.68 -1.09 -38.52
N ARG A 176 -17.31 0.08 -38.36
CA ARG A 176 -17.73 0.94 -39.48
C ARG A 176 -16.53 1.47 -40.27
N CYS A 177 -15.49 1.93 -39.59
CA CYS A 177 -14.25 2.39 -40.21
C CYS A 177 -13.57 1.26 -40.99
N TRP A 178 -13.44 0.07 -40.38
CA TRP A 178 -12.89 -1.11 -41.03
C TRP A 178 -13.69 -1.50 -42.29
N ARG A 179 -15.03 -1.55 -42.18
CA ARG A 179 -15.90 -1.86 -43.31
C ARG A 179 -15.77 -0.84 -44.45
N ALA A 180 -15.67 0.45 -44.13
CA ALA A 180 -15.49 1.51 -45.13
C ALA A 180 -14.13 1.39 -45.86
N ASP A 181 -13.06 1.10 -45.13
CA ASP A 181 -11.72 0.88 -45.71
C ASP A 181 -11.67 -0.36 -46.62
N CYS A 182 -12.30 -1.47 -46.19
CA CYS A 182 -12.43 -2.67 -47.01
C CYS A 182 -13.21 -2.43 -48.31
N LEU A 183 -14.31 -1.67 -48.25
CA LEU A 183 -15.09 -1.34 -49.45
C LEU A 183 -14.34 -0.40 -50.41
N ALA A 184 -13.57 0.55 -49.88
CA ALA A 184 -12.75 1.44 -50.69
C ALA A 184 -11.65 0.68 -51.46
N LYS A 185 -11.03 -0.33 -50.83
CA LYS A 185 -10.03 -1.19 -51.47
C LYS A 185 -10.62 -2.14 -52.52
N ALA A 186 -11.89 -2.51 -52.42
CA ALA A 186 -12.55 -3.40 -53.38
C ALA A 186 -12.98 -2.71 -54.69
N LEU A 187 -12.95 -1.37 -54.73
CA LEU A 187 -13.33 -0.55 -55.89
C LEU A 187 -12.12 -0.03 -56.69
N GLN A 188 -10.90 -0.35 -56.26
CA GLN A 188 -9.64 -0.06 -56.95
C GLN A 188 -9.12 -1.32 -57.63
#